data_AF-A0A527H1U5-F1
#
_entry.id   AF-A0A527H1U5-F1
#
_cell.length_a   1.000
_cell.length_b   1.000
_cell.length_c   1.000
_cell.angle_alpha   90.00
_cell.angle_beta   90.00
_cell.angle_gamma   90.00
#
_symmetry.space_group_name_H-M   'P 1'
#
loop_
_entity.id
_entity.type
_entity.pdbx_description
1 polymer ?
#
loop_
_entity_poly.entity_id
_entity_poly.type
_entity_poly.pdbx_seq_one_letter_code
_entity_poly.pdbx_strand_id
1 'polypeptide(L)'
;MAKAATPKTAAKAAPAPKAAKAPAAAANAAPAKKAAAPAKAAAPAKAASVAAKRVGAAGKVRQVIGAVVDVQFEDHLPAILNALETDNVGNRLVLEVAQHLGENTVRCIAMDSTEGLVRGQDVYDTGGPISVPVGPGMLGRIINV
;
A
#
# COMPACT_ATOMS: atom_id res chain seq x y z
N MET A 1 -59.76 21.88 -22.32
CA MET A 1 -59.92 23.29 -22.75
C MET A 1 -58.67 24.07 -22.33
N ALA A 2 -58.49 25.31 -22.83
CA ALA A 2 -57.20 26.03 -22.96
C ALA A 2 -56.24 25.30 -23.93
N LYS A 3 -55.74 25.91 -25.01
CA LYS A 3 -54.93 27.15 -25.22
C LYS A 3 -53.50 27.05 -24.66
N ALA A 4 -52.44 27.55 -25.32
CA ALA A 4 -52.14 27.85 -26.74
C ALA A 4 -50.73 28.51 -26.81
N ALA A 5 -50.19 28.69 -28.02
CA ALA A 5 -49.17 29.68 -28.38
C ALA A 5 -47.69 29.47 -27.94
N THR A 6 -46.87 29.02 -28.89
CA THR A 6 -45.56 29.62 -29.19
C THR A 6 -45.77 31.06 -29.73
N PRO A 7 -44.78 32.00 -29.73
CA PRO A 7 -43.84 32.08 -30.88
C PRO A 7 -42.50 32.90 -30.75
N LYS A 8 -41.64 32.76 -31.78
CA LYS A 8 -40.87 33.82 -32.53
C LYS A 8 -39.70 34.68 -31.98
N THR A 9 -38.52 34.45 -32.61
CA THR A 9 -37.58 35.40 -33.34
C THR A 9 -36.64 36.43 -32.67
N ALA A 10 -35.49 36.61 -33.37
CA ALA A 10 -34.54 37.76 -33.44
C ALA A 10 -33.60 38.00 -32.22
N ALA A 11 -32.26 38.10 -32.36
CA ALA A 11 -31.38 39.00 -33.14
C ALA A 11 -31.40 40.46 -32.63
N LYS A 12 -30.30 41.20 -32.41
CA LYS A 12 -28.92 41.28 -33.02
C LYS A 12 -27.87 41.50 -31.86
N ALA A 13 -26.55 41.76 -31.97
CA ALA A 13 -25.68 42.18 -33.10
C ALA A 13 -24.20 41.66 -33.15
N ALA A 14 -23.20 42.51 -32.86
CA ALA A 14 -21.88 42.55 -33.52
C ALA A 14 -20.85 43.44 -32.73
N PRO A 15 -19.55 43.61 -33.11
CA PRO A 15 -18.84 43.20 -34.35
C PRO A 15 -17.46 42.50 -34.16
N ALA A 16 -16.75 42.24 -35.28
CA ALA A 16 -15.39 41.63 -35.37
C ALA A 16 -14.31 42.69 -35.77
N PRO A 17 -12.99 42.38 -35.93
CA PRO A 17 -12.49 41.67 -37.14
C PRO A 17 -11.12 40.90 -37.11
N LYS A 18 -10.93 40.03 -38.13
CA LYS A 18 -9.70 39.73 -38.95
C LYS A 18 -8.31 39.40 -38.34
N ALA A 19 -7.95 38.11 -38.48
CA ALA A 19 -6.73 37.51 -39.06
C ALA A 19 -5.46 38.32 -39.44
N ALA A 20 -4.29 37.70 -39.17
CA ALA A 20 -3.02 37.83 -39.92
C ALA A 20 -2.12 36.56 -39.74
N LYS A 21 -0.96 36.47 -40.45
CA LYS A 21 -0.11 35.27 -40.61
C LYS A 21 1.37 35.54 -40.23
N ALA A 22 2.11 34.49 -39.86
CA ALA A 22 3.54 34.52 -39.48
C ALA A 22 4.53 34.81 -40.64
N PRO A 23 5.77 35.22 -40.30
CA PRO A 23 7.02 34.48 -40.62
C PRO A 23 7.94 34.34 -39.37
N ALA A 24 8.87 33.40 -39.16
CA ALA A 24 9.74 32.49 -39.96
C ALA A 24 11.23 32.91 -39.94
N ALA A 25 12.13 31.89 -39.81
CA ALA A 25 13.57 31.88 -40.15
C ALA A 25 14.55 32.73 -39.28
N ALA A 26 15.83 32.36 -39.09
CA ALA A 26 16.57 31.12 -39.38
C ALA A 26 17.81 30.96 -38.43
N ALA A 27 18.48 29.82 -38.50
CA ALA A 27 19.61 29.42 -37.64
C ALA A 27 20.98 30.01 -38.07
N ASN A 28 21.98 29.98 -37.17
CA ASN A 28 23.21 29.19 -37.41
C ASN A 28 24.22 29.11 -36.24
N ALA A 29 25.10 28.10 -36.35
CA ALA A 29 26.42 27.94 -35.70
C ALA A 29 26.53 27.61 -34.19
N ALA A 30 27.56 26.81 -33.90
CA ALA A 30 28.08 26.35 -32.61
C ALA A 30 29.62 26.16 -32.79
N PRO A 31 30.42 25.53 -31.89
CA PRO A 31 30.17 25.13 -30.50
C PRO A 31 31.29 25.59 -29.51
N ALA A 32 31.08 25.40 -28.20
CA ALA A 32 32.17 25.41 -27.21
C ALA A 32 31.95 24.34 -26.13
N LYS A 33 32.93 23.43 -25.94
CA LYS A 33 32.87 22.40 -24.90
C LYS A 33 33.27 22.99 -23.54
N LYS A 34 32.47 22.74 -22.50
CA LYS A 34 32.99 22.46 -21.16
C LYS A 34 32.11 21.42 -20.48
N ALA A 35 32.73 20.36 -19.95
CA ALA A 35 32.01 19.31 -19.25
C ALA A 35 31.63 19.77 -17.84
N ALA A 36 30.39 19.54 -17.46
CA ALA A 36 29.91 19.55 -16.09
C ALA A 36 29.08 18.28 -15.89
N ALA A 37 29.31 17.54 -14.80
CA ALA A 37 28.63 16.27 -14.57
C ALA A 37 27.13 16.47 -14.27
N PRO A 38 26.24 15.59 -14.76
CA PRO A 38 24.85 15.60 -14.31
C PRO A 38 24.83 15.27 -12.82
N ALA A 39 24.25 16.16 -12.02
CA ALA A 39 24.03 15.91 -10.60
C ALA A 39 23.09 14.69 -10.46
N LYS A 40 23.64 13.56 -10.01
CA LYS A 40 22.89 12.33 -9.81
C LYS A 40 21.83 12.57 -8.74
N ALA A 41 20.57 12.64 -9.15
CA ALA A 41 19.44 12.71 -8.23
C ALA A 41 19.57 11.58 -7.19
N ALA A 42 19.51 11.93 -5.91
CA ALA A 42 19.60 10.95 -4.84
C ALA A 42 18.37 10.04 -4.90
N ALA A 43 18.58 8.79 -5.29
CA ALA A 43 17.54 7.78 -5.21
C ALA A 43 17.10 7.63 -3.74
N PRO A 44 15.79 7.51 -3.44
CA PRO A 44 15.34 7.22 -2.09
C PRO A 44 16.01 5.92 -1.62
N ALA A 45 16.50 5.93 -0.38
CA ALA A 45 17.13 4.75 0.20
C ALA A 45 16.13 3.59 0.17
N LYS A 46 16.51 2.48 -0.49
CA LYS A 46 15.66 1.28 -0.60
C LYS A 46 15.43 0.76 0.82
N ALA A 47 14.22 0.97 1.35
CA ALA A 47 13.76 0.29 2.55
C ALA A 47 13.98 -1.22 2.34
N ALA A 48 14.68 -1.85 3.27
CA ALA A 48 14.96 -3.27 3.20
C ALA A 48 13.68 -4.03 3.58
N SER A 49 12.79 -4.24 2.61
CA SER A 49 11.63 -5.10 2.78
C SER A 49 12.10 -6.51 3.10
N VAL A 50 12.07 -6.84 4.40
CA VAL A 50 12.24 -8.20 4.90
C VAL A 50 11.02 -8.96 4.43
N ALA A 51 11.15 -9.64 3.28
CA ALA A 51 10.07 -10.39 2.68
C ALA A 51 9.51 -11.38 3.71
N ALA A 52 8.22 -11.24 4.04
CA ALA A 52 7.54 -12.09 5.02
C ALA A 52 7.82 -13.56 4.73
N LYS A 53 8.30 -14.29 5.75
CA LYS A 53 8.91 -15.60 5.55
C LYS A 53 7.81 -16.67 5.47
N ARG A 54 7.17 -16.73 4.29
CA ARG A 54 6.11 -17.69 3.94
C ARG A 54 6.54 -19.12 4.24
N VAL A 55 6.07 -19.61 5.38
CA VAL A 55 6.18 -20.96 5.92
C VAL A 55 4.79 -21.32 6.44
N GLY A 56 4.50 -22.61 6.54
CA GLY A 56 3.25 -23.13 7.11
C GLY A 56 2.00 -22.84 6.28
N ALA A 57 0.84 -23.00 6.93
CA ALA A 57 -0.46 -22.91 6.29
C ALA A 57 -0.83 -21.46 5.96
N ALA A 58 -1.56 -21.28 4.85
CA ALA A 58 -2.11 -19.99 4.46
C ALA A 58 -3.53 -19.82 5.02
N GLY A 59 -3.76 -18.71 5.71
CA GLY A 59 -5.08 -18.20 6.10
C GLY A 59 -5.38 -16.87 5.42
N LYS A 60 -6.60 -16.37 5.61
CA LYS A 60 -7.09 -15.08 5.12
C LYS A 60 -7.61 -14.22 6.27
N VAL A 61 -7.34 -12.92 6.25
CA VAL A 61 -7.95 -11.96 7.20
C VAL A 61 -9.47 -11.95 7.01
N ARG A 62 -10.22 -12.39 8.02
CA ARG A 62 -11.70 -12.40 8.04
C ARG A 62 -12.26 -11.09 8.59
N GLN A 63 -11.64 -10.54 9.64
CA GLN A 63 -12.10 -9.32 10.31
C GLN A 63 -10.94 -8.60 11.04
N VAL A 64 -11.05 -7.28 11.20
CA VAL A 64 -10.11 -6.42 11.94
C VAL A 64 -10.92 -5.50 12.86
N ILE A 65 -10.60 -5.47 14.15
CA ILE A 65 -11.22 -4.62 15.18
C ILE A 65 -10.10 -4.04 16.04
N GLY A 66 -9.53 -2.92 15.60
CA GLY A 66 -8.29 -2.40 16.17
C GLY A 66 -7.19 -3.46 16.12
N ALA A 67 -6.42 -3.62 17.20
CA ALA A 67 -5.36 -4.62 17.32
C ALA A 67 -5.85 -6.09 17.33
N VAL A 68 -7.15 -6.36 17.29
CA VAL A 68 -7.70 -7.73 17.21
C VAL A 68 -8.00 -8.08 15.76
N VAL A 69 -7.37 -9.15 15.26
CA VAL A 69 -7.52 -9.63 13.88
C VAL A 69 -8.04 -11.06 13.89
N ASP A 70 -9.21 -11.31 13.30
CA ASP A 70 -9.73 -12.66 13.11
C ASP A 70 -9.25 -13.19 11.74
N VAL A 71 -8.57 -14.34 11.74
CA VAL A 71 -7.98 -14.96 10.56
C VAL A 71 -8.60 -16.34 10.36
N GLN A 72 -9.06 -16.63 9.14
CA GLN A 72 -9.65 -17.92 8.79
C GLN A 72 -8.66 -18.76 7.99
N PHE A 73 -8.51 -20.02 8.35
CA PHE A 73 -7.69 -21.02 7.67
C PHE A 73 -8.61 -22.05 6.99
N GLU A 74 -8.14 -22.67 5.91
CA GLU A 74 -8.91 -23.69 5.20
C GLU A 74 -8.68 -25.07 5.83
N ASP A 75 -7.46 -25.61 5.76
CA ASP A 75 -7.13 -26.95 6.27
C ASP A 75 -6.60 -26.97 7.72
N HIS A 76 -5.46 -26.32 7.98
CA HIS A 76 -4.73 -26.43 9.24
C HIS A 76 -4.91 -25.19 10.12
N LEU A 77 -5.52 -25.36 11.29
CA LEU A 77 -5.74 -24.30 12.26
C LEU A 77 -4.50 -24.14 13.17
N PRO A 78 -3.81 -22.99 13.18
CA PRO A 78 -2.61 -22.79 13.99
C PRO A 78 -2.88 -22.90 15.49
N ALA A 79 -1.90 -23.34 16.28
CA ALA A 79 -2.04 -23.47 17.72
C ALA A 79 -2.18 -22.11 18.42
N ILE A 80 -2.76 -22.10 19.63
CA ILE A 80 -2.75 -20.90 20.48
C ILE A 80 -1.29 -20.58 20.85
N LEU A 81 -0.97 -19.28 20.90
CA LEU A 81 0.36 -18.68 20.96
C LEU A 81 1.22 -18.80 19.69
N ASN A 82 0.76 -19.41 18.58
CA ASN A 82 1.52 -19.33 17.32
C ASN A 82 1.60 -17.89 16.80
N ALA A 83 2.76 -17.54 16.25
CA ALA A 83 2.95 -16.33 15.46
C ALA A 83 2.55 -16.56 14.00
N LEU A 84 1.78 -15.63 13.46
CA LEU A 84 1.42 -15.54 12.05
C LEU A 84 2.08 -14.31 11.44
N GLU A 85 2.49 -14.39 10.17
CA GLU A 85 3.03 -13.25 9.40
C GLU A 85 2.08 -12.82 8.28
N THR A 86 1.93 -11.51 8.11
CA THR A 86 1.33 -10.88 6.93
C THR A 86 2.19 -9.70 6.48
N ASP A 87 2.09 -9.35 5.20
CA ASP A 87 2.49 -8.01 4.76
C ASP A 87 1.50 -6.98 5.32
N ASN A 88 1.97 -5.78 5.67
CA ASN A 88 1.12 -4.60 5.84
C ASN A 88 1.80 -3.38 5.19
N VAL A 89 1.35 -3.04 3.98
CA VAL A 89 1.88 -1.95 3.14
C VAL A 89 3.41 -2.04 2.93
N GLY A 90 3.91 -3.26 2.71
CA GLY A 90 5.34 -3.56 2.50
C GLY A 90 6.16 -3.78 3.78
N ASN A 91 5.54 -3.68 4.96
CA ASN A 91 6.15 -4.02 6.25
C ASN A 91 5.71 -5.43 6.70
N ARG A 92 6.51 -6.09 7.54
CA ARG A 92 6.15 -7.38 8.15
C ARG A 92 5.32 -7.13 9.42
N LEU A 93 4.03 -7.43 9.38
CA LEU A 93 3.16 -7.45 10.56
C LEU A 93 3.11 -8.85 11.15
N VAL A 94 3.24 -8.95 12.47
CA VAL A 94 3.09 -10.20 13.24
C VAL A 94 1.76 -10.18 13.98
N LEU A 95 1.06 -11.32 13.96
CA LEU A 95 -0.16 -11.56 14.73
C LEU A 95 0.06 -12.79 15.63
N GLU A 96 -0.24 -12.71 16.93
CA GLU A 96 -0.20 -13.88 17.84
C GLU A 96 -1.60 -14.48 17.99
N VAL A 97 -1.75 -15.79 17.84
CA VAL A 97 -3.04 -16.48 18.04
C VAL A 97 -3.42 -16.52 19.52
N ALA A 98 -4.44 -15.77 19.92
CA ALA A 98 -4.90 -15.70 21.31
C ALA A 98 -5.99 -16.74 21.64
N GLN A 99 -6.84 -17.11 20.68
CA GLN A 99 -7.88 -18.13 20.86
C GLN A 99 -8.41 -18.69 19.53
N HIS A 100 -9.08 -19.84 19.58
CA HIS A 100 -9.86 -20.40 18.47
C HIS A 100 -11.33 -20.00 18.60
N LEU A 101 -11.97 -19.56 17.52
CA LEU A 101 -13.37 -19.12 17.51
C LEU A 101 -14.34 -20.19 16.98
N GLY A 102 -13.84 -21.27 16.37
CA GLY A 102 -14.61 -22.17 15.51
C GLY A 102 -14.60 -21.72 14.05
N GLU A 103 -15.32 -22.43 13.16
CA GLU A 103 -15.35 -22.15 11.71
C GLU A 103 -13.96 -21.99 11.07
N ASN A 104 -12.99 -22.82 11.50
CA ASN A 104 -11.56 -22.72 11.18
C ASN A 104 -10.98 -21.30 11.29
N THR A 105 -11.54 -20.49 12.20
CA THR A 105 -11.14 -19.10 12.46
C THR A 105 -10.42 -19.00 13.81
N VAL A 106 -9.25 -18.38 13.78
CA VAL A 106 -8.50 -17.96 14.96
C VAL A 106 -8.67 -16.47 15.20
N ARG A 107 -8.66 -16.06 16.47
CA ARG A 107 -8.56 -14.65 16.87
C ARG A 107 -7.14 -14.36 17.31
N CYS A 108 -6.55 -13.36 16.68
CA CYS A 108 -5.18 -12.96 16.89
C CYS A 108 -5.06 -11.54 17.47
N ILE A 109 -3.95 -11.27 18.14
CA ILE A 109 -3.55 -9.95 18.60
C ILE A 109 -2.40 -9.48 17.71
N ALA A 110 -2.53 -8.31 17.10
CA ALA A 110 -1.49 -7.70 16.30
C ALA A 110 -0.38 -7.09 17.18
N MET A 111 0.87 -7.32 16.80
CA MET A 111 2.06 -6.82 17.51
C MET A 111 2.44 -5.38 17.13
N ASP A 112 1.88 -4.87 16.03
CA ASP A 112 2.05 -3.51 15.51
C ASP A 112 0.73 -3.06 14.86
N SER A 113 0.67 -1.85 14.29
CA SER A 113 -0.53 -1.26 13.71
C SER A 113 -1.18 -2.12 12.63
N THR A 114 -2.50 -2.30 12.76
CA THR A 114 -3.39 -2.94 11.79
C THR A 114 -3.94 -1.97 10.74
N GLU A 115 -3.52 -0.70 10.76
CA GLU A 115 -3.88 0.28 9.73
C GLU A 115 -3.38 -0.19 8.35
N GLY A 116 -4.25 -0.17 7.35
CA GLY A 116 -3.93 -0.68 6.00
C GLY A 116 -4.23 -2.16 5.77
N LEU A 117 -4.52 -2.95 6.82
CA LEU A 117 -4.84 -4.37 6.68
C LEU A 117 -6.24 -4.58 6.07
N VAL A 118 -6.37 -5.49 5.09
CA VAL A 118 -7.59 -5.69 4.29
C VAL A 118 -8.15 -7.10 4.48
N ARG A 119 -9.47 -7.25 4.47
CA ARG A 119 -10.12 -8.57 4.47
C ARG A 119 -9.79 -9.35 3.19
N GLY A 120 -9.56 -10.65 3.32
CA GLY A 120 -9.09 -11.52 2.23
C GLY A 120 -7.58 -11.48 1.99
N GLN A 121 -6.81 -10.68 2.76
CA GLN A 121 -5.36 -10.64 2.68
C GLN A 121 -4.72 -11.92 3.25
N ASP A 122 -3.62 -12.37 2.63
CA ASP A 122 -2.88 -13.56 3.01
C ASP A 122 -2.22 -13.44 4.39
N VAL A 123 -2.36 -14.48 5.21
CA VAL A 123 -1.67 -14.65 6.50
C VAL A 123 -0.99 -16.03 6.50
N TYR A 124 0.22 -16.14 7.05
CA TYR A 124 1.05 -17.34 7.01
C TYR A 124 1.43 -17.80 8.43
N ASP A 125 1.14 -19.04 8.79
CA ASP A 125 1.50 -19.62 10.11
C ASP A 125 3.00 -19.94 10.19
N THR A 126 3.74 -19.30 11.10
CA THR A 126 5.18 -19.59 11.24
C THR A 126 5.47 -20.98 11.79
N GLY A 127 4.47 -21.67 12.34
CA GLY A 127 4.56 -23.02 12.89
C GLY A 127 4.97 -23.08 14.37
N GLY A 128 5.06 -21.94 15.04
CA GLY A 128 5.40 -21.84 16.47
C GLY A 128 5.21 -20.41 17.01
N PRO A 129 5.56 -20.17 18.29
CA PRO A 129 5.36 -18.87 18.93
C PRO A 129 6.39 -17.81 18.51
N ILE A 130 6.09 -16.54 18.86
CA ILE A 130 6.99 -15.41 18.63
C ILE A 130 8.35 -15.71 19.27
N SER A 131 9.39 -15.76 18.44
CA SER A 131 10.72 -16.25 18.81
C SER A 131 11.75 -15.11 18.73
N VAL A 132 12.27 -14.70 19.89
CA VAL A 132 13.25 -13.62 20.01
C VAL A 132 14.70 -14.16 20.09
N PRO A 133 15.72 -13.43 19.59
CA PRO A 133 17.11 -13.85 19.72
C PRO A 133 17.62 -13.65 21.15
N VAL A 134 18.46 -14.56 21.63
CA VAL A 134 18.99 -14.56 23.01
C VAL A 134 20.49 -14.81 23.06
N GLY A 135 21.12 -14.50 24.20
CA GLY A 135 22.55 -14.73 24.45
C GLY A 135 23.42 -13.47 24.36
N PRO A 136 24.76 -13.60 24.50
CA PRO A 136 25.67 -12.46 24.68
C PRO A 136 25.65 -11.40 23.57
N GLY A 137 25.30 -11.78 22.33
CA GLY A 137 25.20 -10.84 21.20
C GLY A 137 24.09 -9.79 21.34
N MET A 138 23.14 -10.00 22.25
CA MET A 138 22.04 -9.08 22.54
C MET A 138 22.39 -8.02 23.60
N LEU A 139 23.54 -8.15 24.28
CA LEU A 139 23.97 -7.18 25.28
C LEU A 139 24.22 -5.81 24.64
N GLY A 140 23.66 -4.75 25.24
CA GLY A 140 23.73 -3.39 24.70
C GLY A 140 22.88 -3.15 23.43
N ARG A 141 21.97 -4.07 23.08
CA ARG A 141 21.00 -3.88 21.99
C ARG A 141 19.65 -3.42 22.54
N ILE A 142 18.94 -2.60 21.76
CA ILE A 142 17.51 -2.37 21.91
C ILE A 142 16.81 -3.35 20.97
N ILE A 143 15.70 -3.94 21.41
CA ILE A 143 14.93 -4.97 20.70
C ILE A 143 13.46 -4.57 20.76
N ASN A 144 12.73 -4.70 19.65
CA ASN A 144 11.28 -4.60 19.59
C ASN A 144 10.61 -5.96 19.89
N VAL A 145 9.26 -5.96 19.90
CA VAL A 145 8.45 -7.19 19.81
C VAL A 145 8.32 -7.62 18.34
#